data_AF-A0A101WLW4-F1
#
_entry.id   AF-A0A101WLW4-F1
#
_cell.length_a   1.000
_cell.length_b   1.000
_cell.length_c   1.000
_cell.angle_alpha   90.00
_cell.angle_beta   90.00
_cell.angle_gamma   90.00
#
_symmetry.space_group_name_H-M   'P 1'
#
loop_
_entity.id
_entity.type
_entity.pdbx_description
1 polymer ?
#
loop_
_entity_poly.entity_id
_entity_poly.type
_entity_poly.pdbx_seq_one_letter_code
_entity_poly.pdbx_strand_id
1 'polypeptide(L)' 'MNIKILGSGCANCKKLQAVTEKVVKERGIDATIEKVEDIKKIMEYGVMRTPAIVINEKVKAFG' A
#
# COMPACT_ATOMS: atom_id res chain seq x y z
N MET A 1 5.01 -10.10 5.58
CA MET A 1 3.74 -9.37 5.38
C MET A 1 3.89 -8.47 4.16
N ASN A 2 3.18 -8.71 3.04
CA ASN A 2 3.39 -7.89 1.84
C ASN A 2 2.41 -6.71 1.81
N ILE A 3 2.91 -5.49 1.71
CA ILE A 3 2.13 -4.25 1.73
C ILE A 3 2.35 -3.54 0.41
N LYS A 4 1.32 -3.52 -0.42
CA LYS A 4 1.36 -2.83 -1.72
C LYS A 4 0.57 -1.54 -1.63
N ILE A 5 1.21 -0.42 -1.94
CA ILE A 5 0.56 0.89 -1.99
C ILE A 5 0.25 1.19 -3.44
N LEU A 6 -1.04 1.14 -3.76
CA LEU A 6 -1.62 1.40 -5.06
C LEU A 6 -1.91 2.90 -5.20
N GLY A 7 -1.07 3.64 -5.91
CA GLY A 7 -1.37 5.06 -6.15
C GLY A 7 -0.23 5.83 -6.78
N SER A 8 -0.58 6.87 -7.52
CA SER A 8 0.30 7.74 -8.32
C SER A 8 1.20 8.69 -7.51
N GLY A 9 1.61 8.30 -6.29
CA GLY A 9 2.60 9.04 -5.52
C GLY A 9 2.08 10.20 -4.66
N CYS A 10 0.79 10.22 -4.31
CA CYS A 10 0.23 11.24 -3.40
C CYS A 10 0.95 11.28 -2.03
N ALA A 11 0.91 12.44 -1.36
CA ALA A 11 1.53 12.63 -0.04
C ALA A 11 1.04 11.62 1.02
N ASN A 12 -0.22 11.19 0.92
CA ASN A 12 -0.80 10.18 1.80
C ASN A 12 -0.14 8.81 1.63
N CYS A 13 0.21 8.39 0.40
CA CYS A 13 0.92 7.14 0.14
C CYS A 13 2.28 7.11 0.85
N LYS A 14 3.03 8.22 0.80
CA LYS A 14 4.33 8.34 1.48
C LYS A 14 4.20 8.29 2.99
N LYS A 15 3.20 8.97 3.57
CA LYS A 15 2.93 8.89 5.02
C LYS A 15 2.59 7.47 5.44
N LEU A 16 1.74 6.79 4.70
CA LEU A 16 1.30 5.44 5.01
C LEU A 16 2.47 4.45 4.99
N GLN A 17 3.35 4.54 3.97
CA GLN A 17 4.60 3.79 3.94
C GLN A 17 5.47 4.04 5.17
N ALA A 18 5.72 5.31 5.51
CA ALA A 18 6.59 5.66 6.64
C ALA A 18 6.04 5.13 7.98
N VAL A 19 4.73 5.27 8.21
CA VAL A 19 4.08 4.74 9.42
C VAL A 19 4.14 3.21 9.44
N THR A 20 3.88 2.58 8.29
CA THR A 20 3.93 1.13 8.16
C THR A 20 5.34 0.62 8.46
N GLU A 21 6.36 1.16 7.83
CA GLU A 21 7.77 0.78 8.03
C GLU A 21 8.20 0.96 9.48
N LYS A 22 7.74 2.04 10.12
CA LYS A 22 7.99 2.30 11.53
C LYS A 22 7.34 1.24 12.43
N VAL A 23 6.06 0.92 12.22
CA VAL A 23 5.32 -0.10 13.00
C VAL A 23 5.90 -1.50 12.77
N VAL A 24 6.26 -1.82 11.53
CA VAL A 24 6.90 -3.07 11.10
C VAL A 24 8.23 -3.25 11.82
N LYS A 25 9.06 -2.21 11.86
CA LYS A 25 10.34 -2.19 12.57
C LYS A 25 10.17 -2.24 14.09
N GLU A 26 9.22 -1.49 14.65
CA GLU A 26 8.93 -1.50 16.09
C GLU A 26 8.37 -2.84 16.58
N ARG A 27 7.58 -3.53 15.76
CA ARG A 27 7.01 -4.84 16.10
C ARG A 27 7.86 -6.03 15.64
N GLY A 28 8.99 -5.78 14.98
CA GLY A 28 9.84 -6.84 14.41
C GLY A 28 9.10 -7.72 13.40
N ILE A 29 8.11 -7.17 12.70
CA ILE A 29 7.35 -7.88 11.68
C ILE A 29 8.09 -7.68 10.37
N ASP A 30 8.49 -8.72 9.67
CA ASP A 30 9.03 -8.57 8.31
C ASP A 30 7.89 -8.18 7.36
N ALA A 31 7.83 -6.91 6.96
CA ALA A 31 6.91 -6.45 5.93
C ALA A 31 7.63 -5.83 4.73
N THR A 32 7.21 -6.24 3.54
CA THR A 32 7.72 -5.73 2.27
C THR A 32 6.79 -4.64 1.79
N ILE A 33 7.30 -3.43 1.55
CA ILE A 33 6.50 -2.31 1.07
C ILE A 33 6.79 -2.10 -0.42
N GLU A 34 5.81 -2.40 -1.27
CA GLU A 34 5.89 -2.19 -2.72
C GLU A 34 4.96 -1.05 -3.13
N LYS A 35 5.43 -0.15 -4.00
CA LYS A 35 4.55 0.82 -4.64
C LYS A 35 4.11 0.30 -5.99
N VAL A 36 2.82 0.35 -6.23
CA VAL A 36 2.19 -0.05 -7.48
C VAL A 36 1.53 1.18 -8.07
N GLU A 37 2.19 1.76 -9.07
CA GLU A 37 1.69 2.90 -9.83
C GLU A 37 0.96 2.45 -11.11
N ASP A 38 0.98 1.14 -11.35
CA ASP A 38 0.45 0.53 -12.57
C ASP A 38 -1.08 0.45 -12.51
N ILE A 39 -1.74 1.25 -13.34
CA ILE A 39 -3.20 1.34 -13.44
C ILE A 39 -3.82 -0.04 -13.72
N LYS A 40 -3.14 -0.91 -14.48
CA LYS A 40 -3.63 -2.27 -14.76
C LYS A 40 -3.71 -3.10 -13.48
N LYS A 41 -2.67 -3.10 -12.66
CA LYS A 41 -2.67 -3.78 -11.36
C LYS A 41 -3.74 -3.20 -10.44
N ILE A 42 -3.90 -1.88 -10.42
CA ILE A 42 -4.93 -1.20 -9.60
C ILE A 42 -6.34 -1.69 -9.98
N MET A 43 -6.62 -1.79 -11.28
CA MET A 43 -7.89 -2.36 -11.77
C MET A 43 -8.04 -3.85 -11.45
N GLU A 44 -6.97 -4.65 -11.51
CA GLU A 44 -7.02 -6.07 -11.10
C GLU A 44 -7.39 -6.23 -9.62
N TYR A 45 -6.96 -5.31 -8.75
CA TYR A 45 -7.37 -5.29 -7.34
C TYR A 45 -8.80 -4.73 -7.13
N GLY A 46 -9.51 -4.34 -8.20
CA GLY A 46 -10.87 -3.78 -8.11
C GLY A 46 -10.92 -2.38 -7.50
N VAL A 47 -9.79 -1.68 -7.45
CA VAL A 47 -9.70 -0.34 -6.87
C VAL A 47 -10.06 0.68 -7.95
N MET A 48 -11.24 1.30 -7.84
CA MET A 48 -11.64 2.39 -8.73
C MET A 48 -11.05 3.76 -8.34
N ARG A 49 -10.61 3.92 -7.08
CA ARG A 49 -10.05 5.17 -6.56
C ARG A 49 -8.72 4.94 -5.89
N THR A 50 -7.69 5.57 -6.43
CA THR A 50 -6.38 5.70 -5.79
C THR A 50 -6.33 7.00 -5.00
N PRO A 51 -5.65 7.04 -3.85
CA PRO A 51 -4.76 6.01 -3.29
C PRO A 51 -5.46 4.83 -2.59
N ALA A 52 -4.92 3.63 -2.79
CA ALA A 52 -5.31 2.43 -2.08
C ALA A 52 -4.09 1.73 -1.46
N ILE A 53 -4.35 0.97 -0.40
CA ILE A 53 -3.37 0.12 0.27
C ILE A 53 -3.88 -1.32 0.31
N VAL A 54 -2.99 -2.22 -0.06
CA VAL A 54 -3.18 -3.66 -0.06
C VAL A 54 -2.23 -4.24 0.97
N ILE A 55 -2.74 -5.06 1.89
CA ILE A 55 -1.94 -5.75 2.89
C ILE A 55 -2.26 -7.24 2.80
N ASN A 56 -1.24 -8.07 2.59
CA ASN A 56 -1.36 -9.51 2.34
C ASN A 56 -2.36 -9.80 1.20
N GLU A 57 -2.17 -9.15 0.06
CA GLU A 57 -3.00 -9.28 -1.16
C GLU A 57 -4.48 -8.92 -0.99
N LYS A 58 -4.87 -8.36 0.16
CA LYS A 58 -6.21 -7.80 0.38
C LYS A 58 -6.19 -6.28 0.39
N VAL A 59 -7.05 -5.68 -0.40
CA VAL A 59 -7.33 -4.23 -0.33
C VAL A 59 -7.89 -3.94 1.05
N LYS A 60 -7.20 -3.08 1.81
CA LYS A 60 -7.60 -2.69 3.17
C LYS A 60 -8.24 -1.30 3.20
N ALA A 61 -7.76 -0.39 2.38
CA ALA A 61 -8.37 0.91 2.20
C ALA A 61 -8.16 1.40 0.77
N PHE A 62 -9.15 2.12 0.25
CA PHE A 62 -9.15 2.84 -1.01
C PHE A 62 -9.97 4.12 -0.80
N GLY A 63 -9.52 5.25 -1.31
CA GLY A 63 -10.17 6.54 -1.06
C GLY A 63 -9.69 7.65 -1.97
#